data_AF-A0A3C7VYT7-F1
#
_entry.id   AF-A0A3C7VYT7-F1
#
_cell.length_a   1.000
_cell.length_b   1.000
_cell.length_c   1.000
_cell.angle_alpha   90.00
_cell.angle_beta   90.00
_cell.angle_gamma   90.00
#
_symmetry.space_group_name_H-M   'P 1'
#
loop_
_entity.id
_entity.type
_entity.pdbx_description
1 polymer ?
#
loop_
_entity_poly.entity_id
_entity_poly.type
_entity_poly.pdbx_seq_one_letter_code
_entity_poly.pdbx_strand_id
1 'polypeptide(L)' 'KASHTFNLLDARHAISVTERQRYILRVRTLARAVAAAYVEARARLGFPMADAALREAALADRQQAAEASA' A
#
# COMPACT_ATOMS: atom_id res chain seq x y z
N LYS A 1 -7.56 12.16 -3.64
CA LYS A 1 -7.50 13.64 -3.84
C LYS A 1 -6.09 14.14 -4.18
N ALA A 2 -5.05 13.77 -3.42
CA ALA A 2 -3.66 14.20 -3.69
C ALA A 2 -3.16 13.91 -5.14
N SER A 3 -3.42 12.70 -5.68
CA SER A 3 -2.95 12.34 -7.04
C SER A 3 -3.59 13.18 -8.15
N HIS A 4 -4.85 13.56 -8.00
CA HIS A 4 -5.56 14.36 -9.01
C HIS A 4 -5.02 15.79 -9.07
N THR A 5 -4.80 16.41 -7.91
CA THR A 5 -4.19 17.75 -7.81
C THR A 5 -2.75 17.75 -8.31
N PHE A 6 -1.98 16.70 -8.01
CA PHE A 6 -0.63 16.52 -8.56
C PHE A 6 -0.64 16.49 -10.09
N ASN A 7 -1.51 15.68 -10.71
CA ASN A 7 -1.58 15.58 -12.17
C ASN A 7 -1.92 16.93 -12.83
N LEU A 8 -2.78 17.74 -12.21
CA LEU A 8 -3.13 19.07 -12.71
C LEU A 8 -1.93 20.04 -12.66
N LEU A 9 -1.19 20.05 -11.55
CA LEU A 9 0.00 20.88 -11.39
C LEU A 9 1.14 20.45 -12.32
N ASP A 10 1.29 19.14 -12.51
CA ASP A 10 2.31 18.56 -13.37
C ASP A 10 2.07 18.86 -14.85
N ALA A 11 0.82 18.74 -15.31
CA ALA A 11 0.42 19.10 -16.67
C ALA A 11 0.65 20.60 -16.97
N ARG A 12 0.47 21.46 -15.96
CA ARG A 12 0.72 22.91 -16.07
C ARG A 12 2.19 23.29 -15.95
N HIS A 13 3.09 22.33 -15.77
CA HIS A 13 4.52 22.57 -15.53
C HIS A 13 4.76 23.52 -14.33
N ALA A 14 3.80 23.55 -13.39
CA ALA A 14 3.80 24.44 -12.24
C ALA A 14 4.61 23.87 -11.06
N ILE A 15 5.28 22.73 -11.25
CA ILE A 15 6.16 22.08 -10.29
C ILE A 15 7.49 21.75 -10.96
N SER A 16 8.58 21.99 -10.25
CA SER A 16 9.92 21.63 -10.69
C SER A 16 10.12 20.10 -10.69
N VAL A 17 11.17 19.63 -11.38
CA VAL A 17 11.52 18.20 -11.44
C VAL A 17 11.76 17.62 -10.05
N THR A 18 12.41 18.37 -9.15
CA THR A 18 12.67 17.94 -7.76
C THR A 18 11.38 17.84 -6.94
N GLU A 19 10.46 18.78 -7.12
CA GLU A 19 9.14 18.75 -6.48
C GLU A 19 8.28 17.59 -6.98
N ARG A 20 8.34 17.27 -8.29
CA ARG A 20 7.68 16.11 -8.88
C ARG A 20 8.13 14.82 -8.20
N GLN A 21 9.43 14.59 -8.10
CA GLN A 21 9.99 13.41 -7.45
C GLN A 21 9.56 13.30 -5.99
N ARG A 22 9.61 14.40 -5.23
CA ARG A 22 9.15 14.44 -3.83
C ARG A 22 7.66 14.09 -3.71
N TYR A 23 6.82 14.61 -4.60
CA TYR A 23 5.38 14.31 -4.59
C TYR A 23 5.10 12.83 -4.91
N ILE A 24 5.76 12.26 -5.93
CA ILE A 24 5.62 10.84 -6.27
C ILE A 24 5.99 9.96 -5.09
N LEU A 25 7.10 10.26 -4.40
CA LEU A 25 7.51 9.51 -3.22
C LEU A 25 6.46 9.57 -2.11
N ARG A 26 5.88 10.75 -1.84
CA ARG A 26 4.81 10.92 -0.85
C ARG A 26 3.57 10.08 -1.19
N VAL A 27 3.11 10.13 -2.44
CA VAL A 27 1.97 9.32 -2.89
C VAL A 27 2.27 7.83 -2.78
N ARG A 28 3.48 7.40 -3.15
CA ARG A 28 3.90 6.00 -3.07
C ARG A 28 3.95 5.50 -1.63
N THR A 29 4.47 6.30 -0.69
CA THR A 29 4.48 5.95 0.73
C THR A 29 3.07 5.81 1.27
N LEU A 30 2.16 6.73 0.93
CA LEU A 30 0.76 6.63 1.34
C LEU A 30 0.09 5.37 0.76
N ALA A 31 0.30 5.09 -0.52
CA ALA A 31 -0.26 3.90 -1.16
C ALA A 31 0.22 2.60 -0.51
N ARG A 32 1.51 2.52 -0.16
CA ARG A 32 2.08 1.38 0.59
C ARG A 32 1.44 1.21 1.96
N ALA A 33 1.26 2.30 2.71
CA ALA A 33 0.61 2.26 4.02
C ALA A 33 -0.84 1.77 3.91
N VAL A 34 -1.60 2.28 2.94
CA VAL A 34 -2.98 1.84 2.67
C VAL A 34 -3.02 0.35 2.29
N ALA A 35 -2.10 -0.10 1.43
CA ALA A 35 -2.01 -1.50 1.05
C ALA A 35 -1.71 -2.41 2.25
N ALA A 36 -0.75 -2.04 3.10
CA ALA A 36 -0.43 -2.78 4.32
C ALA A 36 -1.65 -2.89 5.25
N ALA A 37 -2.30 -1.77 5.54
CA ALA A 37 -3.50 -1.71 6.37
C ALA A 37 -4.67 -2.54 5.79
N TYR A 38 -4.83 -2.54 4.46
CA TYR A 38 -5.83 -3.38 3.80
C TYR A 38 -5.53 -4.86 4.02
N VAL A 39 -4.31 -5.32 3.76
CA VAL A 39 -3.96 -6.74 3.92
C VAL A 39 -4.03 -7.17 5.39
N GLU A 40 -3.75 -6.29 6.34
CA GLU A 40 -3.97 -6.53 7.78
C GLU A 40 -5.47 -6.69 8.10
N ALA A 41 -6.31 -5.77 7.63
CA ALA A 41 -7.75 -5.85 7.80
C ALA A 41 -8.32 -7.15 7.19
N ARG A 42 -7.82 -7.56 6.02
CA ARG A 42 -8.22 -8.82 5.38
C ARG A 42 -7.75 -10.05 6.17
N ALA A 43 -6.57 -10.01 6.77
CA ALA A 43 -6.09 -11.12 7.62
C ALA A 43 -6.89 -11.27 8.90
N ARG A 44 -7.32 -10.18 9.54
CA ARG A 44 -8.25 -10.24 10.69
C ARG A 44 -9.57 -10.93 10.35
N LEU A 45 -9.99 -10.86 9.09
CA LEU A 45 -11.17 -11.54 8.57
C LEU A 45 -10.86 -12.93 8.00
N GLY A 46 -9.60 -13.38 8.03
CA GLY A 46 -9.17 -14.67 7.48
C GLY A 46 -9.21 -14.74 5.95
N PHE A 47 -9.06 -13.62 5.24
CA PHE A 47 -9.07 -13.52 3.76
C PHE A 47 -10.28 -14.21 3.08
N PRO A 48 -11.53 -13.76 3.33
CA PRO A 48 -12.74 -14.49 2.92
C PRO A 48 -13.01 -14.55 1.40
N MET A 49 -12.22 -13.85 0.58
CA MET A 49 -12.36 -13.82 -0.88
C MET A 49 -11.14 -14.41 -1.59
N ALA A 50 -10.16 -14.91 -0.84
CA ALA A 50 -9.02 -15.59 -1.42
C ALA A 50 -9.35 -17.07 -1.64
N ASP A 51 -8.72 -17.66 -2.65
CA ASP A 51 -8.72 -19.11 -2.83
C ASP A 51 -8.20 -19.81 -1.56
N ALA A 52 -8.69 -21.02 -1.27
CA ALA A 52 -8.32 -21.75 -0.06
C ALA A 52 -6.80 -21.92 0.09
N ALA A 53 -6.10 -22.26 -1.01
CA ALA A 53 -4.65 -22.47 -0.98
C ALA A 53 -3.89 -21.16 -0.71
N LEU A 54 -4.33 -20.05 -1.33
CA LEU A 54 -3.70 -18.74 -1.15
C LEU A 54 -3.97 -18.16 0.24
N ARG A 55 -5.17 -18.39 0.78
CA ARG A 55 -5.55 -17.97 2.13
C ARG A 55 -4.67 -18.66 3.18
N GLU A 56 -4.51 -19.97 3.07
CA GLU A 56 -3.72 -20.75 4.03
C GLU A 56 -2.24 -20.36 4.01
N ALA A 57 -1.65 -20.24 2.81
CA ALA A 57 -0.29 -19.75 2.66
C ALA A 57 -0.10 -18.34 3.27
N ALA A 58 -1.01 -17.40 2.97
CA ALA A 58 -0.92 -16.03 3.47
C ALA A 58 -1.08 -15.93 5.00
N LEU A 59 -1.88 -16.80 5.62
CA LEU A 59 -2.02 -16.86 7.08
C LEU A 59 -0.80 -17.50 7.74
N ALA A 60 -0.22 -18.54 7.13
CA ALA A 60 1.00 -19.18 7.60
C ALA A 60 2.20 -18.20 7.59
N ASP A 61 2.42 -17.50 6.47
CA ASP A 61 3.48 -16.48 6.36
C ASP A 61 3.33 -15.39 7.43
N ARG A 62 2.09 -15.01 7.75
CA ARG A 62 1.76 -14.02 8.79
C ARG A 62 2.03 -14.54 10.20
N GLN A 63 1.73 -15.82 10.47
CA GLN A 63 2.04 -16.45 11.76
C GLN A 63 3.56 -16.52 11.96
N GLN A 64 4.30 -16.96 10.95
CA GLN A 64 5.77 -17.00 10.99
C GLN A 64 6.38 -15.61 11.22
N ALA A 65 5.86 -14.57 10.57
CA ALA A 65 6.31 -13.19 10.78
C ALA A 65 6.00 -12.68 12.20
N ALA A 66 4.88 -13.09 12.79
CA ALA A 66 4.52 -12.75 14.17
C ALA A 66 5.42 -13.45 15.18
N GLU A 67 5.72 -14.74 14.97
CA GLU A 67 6.62 -15.54 15.80
C GLU A 67 8.07 -15.06 15.74
N ALA A 68 8.57 -14.66 14.57
CA ALA A 68 9.92 -14.11 14.42
C ALA A 68 10.10 -12.72 15.05
N SER A 69 9.00 -12.03 15.37
CA SER A 69 9.00 -10.70 15.97
C SER A 69 8.77 -10.72 17.49
N ALA A 70 8.57 -11.91 18.09
CA ALA A 70 8.36 -12.16 19.51
C ALA A 70 9.62 -12.71 20.18
#